data_AF-A0A853JIE3-F1
#
_entry.id   AF-A0A853JIE3-F1
#
_cell.length_a   1.000
_cell.length_b   1.000
_cell.length_c   1.000
_cell.angle_alpha   90.00
_cell.angle_beta   90.00
_cell.angle_gamma   90.00
#
_symmetry.space_group_name_H-M   'P 1'
#
loop_
_entity.id
_entity.type
_entity.pdbx_description
1 polymer ?
#
loop_
_entity_poly.entity_id
_entity_poly.type
_entity_poly.pdbx_seq_one_letter_code
_entity_poly.pdbx_strand_id
1 'polypeptide(L)'
;MVTIGEPLAQWIGWSIQGLEVLGVAVIIGGFVFATARWPFELRASDGHQAYLAFRMHSVRGLILGLEFLVAADIIRTIVIEYSLDSLLMLGVMVLIRTFLVFALHLEVEGRLPWQTGREDARTPPRPRRD
;
A
#
# COMPACT_ATOMS: atom_id res chain seq x y z
N MET A 1 -40.54 4.48 17.86
CA MET A 1 -39.65 3.59 17.10
C MET A 1 -38.32 4.31 16.97
N VAL A 2 -37.28 3.82 17.65
CA VAL A 2 -35.97 4.50 17.68
C VAL A 2 -35.26 4.22 16.37
N THR A 3 -34.93 5.26 15.62
CA THR A 3 -34.19 5.23 14.35
C THR A 3 -32.71 4.92 14.60
N ILE A 4 -32.39 3.72 15.08
CA ILE A 4 -31.01 3.28 15.40
C ILE A 4 -30.10 3.27 14.13
N GLY A 5 -30.67 3.27 12.92
CA GLY A 5 -29.93 3.23 11.65
C GLY A 5 -29.17 4.50 11.27
N GLU A 6 -29.78 5.68 11.46
CA GLU A 6 -29.19 6.98 11.09
C GLU A 6 -27.88 7.33 11.83
N PRO A 7 -27.79 7.20 13.17
CA PRO A 7 -26.56 7.55 13.88
C PRO A 7 -25.42 6.62 13.48
N LEU A 8 -25.67 5.32 13.34
CA LEU A 8 -24.64 4.34 12.99
C LEU A 8 -24.05 4.61 11.60
N ALA A 9 -24.88 4.91 10.61
CA ALA A 9 -24.43 5.29 9.27
C ALA A 9 -23.51 6.52 9.30
N GLN A 10 -23.83 7.51 10.15
CA GLN A 10 -23.02 8.71 10.32
C GLN A 10 -21.66 8.40 10.99
N TRP A 11 -21.64 7.63 12.07
CA TRP A 11 -20.39 7.22 12.74
C TRP A 11 -19.45 6.42 11.82
N ILE A 12 -20.03 5.54 10.99
CA ILE A 12 -19.26 4.78 10.00
C ILE A 12 -18.69 5.72 8.95
N GLY A 13 -19.49 6.64 8.41
CA GLY A 13 -19.01 7.62 7.41
C GLY A 13 -17.80 8.41 7.90
N TRP A 14 -17.85 8.89 9.15
CA TRP A 14 -16.74 9.60 9.77
C TRP A 14 -15.50 8.72 9.97
N SER A 15 -15.72 7.43 10.28
CA SER A 15 -14.63 6.45 10.43
C SER A 15 -13.94 6.16 9.10
N ILE A 16 -14.71 5.98 8.01
CA ILE A 16 -14.19 5.77 6.66
C ILE A 16 -13.36 6.99 6.23
N GLN A 17 -13.93 8.20 6.35
CA GLN A 17 -13.25 9.42 5.96
C GLN A 17 -11.98 9.66 6.79
N GLY A 18 -12.01 9.35 8.09
CA GLY A 18 -10.84 9.41 8.96
C GLY A 18 -9.72 8.48 8.50
N LEU A 19 -10.04 7.23 8.16
CA LEU A 19 -9.07 6.26 7.64
C LEU A 19 -8.50 6.68 6.28
N GLU A 20 -9.32 7.22 5.39
CA GLU A 20 -8.88 7.74 4.10
C GLU A 20 -7.89 8.90 4.26
N VAL A 21 -8.26 9.90 5.07
CA VAL A 21 -7.40 11.06 5.34
C VAL A 21 -6.10 10.63 6.00
N LEU A 22 -6.16 9.71 6.96
CA LEU A 22 -4.97 9.24 7.67
C LEU A 22 -4.06 8.43 6.74
N GLY A 23 -4.61 7.55 5.90
CA GLY A 23 -3.85 6.81 4.90
C GLY A 23 -3.14 7.75 3.92
N VAL A 24 -3.86 8.72 3.34
CA VAL A 24 -3.28 9.74 2.45
C VAL A 24 -2.21 10.57 3.16
N ALA A 25 -2.47 11.00 4.39
CA ALA A 25 -1.52 11.78 5.17
C ALA A 25 -0.22 11.02 5.46
N VAL A 26 -0.30 9.72 5.74
CA VAL A 26 0.87 8.86 5.96
C VAL A 26 1.68 8.69 4.67
N ILE A 27 1.03 8.48 3.52
CA ILE A 27 1.72 8.38 2.21
C ILE A 27 2.48 9.67 1.91
N ILE A 28 1.77 10.81 1.99
CA ILE A 28 2.36 12.13 1.70
C ILE A 28 3.46 12.43 2.71
N GLY A 29 3.22 12.21 4.00
CA GLY A 29 4.19 12.45 5.06
C GLY A 29 5.47 11.62 4.88
N GLY A 30 5.33 10.33 4.55
CA GLY A 30 6.47 9.45 4.26
C GLY A 30 7.28 9.91 3.05
N PHE A 31 6.60 10.33 1.98
CA PHE A 31 7.27 10.85 0.78
C PHE A 31 7.99 12.19 1.02
N VAL A 32 7.34 13.13 1.70
CA VAL A 32 7.93 14.43 2.06
C VAL A 32 9.13 14.23 2.99
N PHE A 33 9.00 13.35 3.99
CA PHE A 33 10.09 13.01 4.90
C PHE A 33 11.29 12.43 4.15
N ALA A 34 11.07 11.46 3.26
CA ALA A 34 12.13 10.87 2.44
C ALA A 34 12.82 11.94 1.56
N THR A 35 12.03 12.81 0.92
CA THR A 35 12.53 13.87 0.04
C THR A 35 13.33 14.92 0.81
N ALA A 36 12.87 15.33 1.99
CA ALA A 36 13.56 16.30 2.84
C ALA A 36 14.89 15.76 3.37
N ARG A 37 15.00 14.44 3.55
CA ARG A 37 16.20 13.77 4.08
C ARG A 37 17.25 13.46 3.00
N TRP A 38 16.81 13.22 1.77
CA TRP A 38 17.66 12.97 0.59
C TRP A 38 18.91 13.87 0.48
N PRO A 39 18.81 15.23 0.54
CA PRO A 39 19.98 16.10 0.37
C PRO A 39 21.01 15.99 1.50
N PHE A 40 20.61 15.52 2.68
CA PHE A 40 21.54 15.25 3.78
C PHE A 40 22.26 13.92 3.56
N GLU A 41 21.56 12.90 3.04
CA GLU A 41 22.13 11.58 2.77
C GLU A 41 23.09 11.60 1.57
N LEU A 42 22.84 12.42 0.53
CA LEU A 42 23.79 12.61 -0.58
C LEU A 42 25.12 13.21 -0.15
N ARG A 43 25.13 13.97 0.94
CA ARG A 43 26.37 14.57 1.48
C ARG A 43 27.16 13.59 2.34
N ALA A 44 26.51 12.55 2.87
CA ALA A 44 27.09 11.63 3.85
C ALA A 44 27.41 10.24 3.27
N SER A 45 26.90 9.88 2.11
CA SER A 45 27.03 8.53 1.54
C SER A 45 27.10 8.57 0.01
N ASP A 46 27.55 7.45 -0.57
CA ASP A 46 27.61 7.27 -2.01
C ASP A 46 26.20 7.45 -2.64
N GLY A 47 26.12 8.03 -3.84
CA GLY A 47 24.85 8.42 -4.46
C GLY A 47 23.87 7.25 -4.63
N HIS A 48 24.40 6.04 -4.79
CA HIS A 48 23.62 4.80 -4.84
C HIS A 48 22.95 4.47 -3.50
N GLN A 49 23.67 4.62 -2.37
CA GLN A 49 23.10 4.31 -1.05
C GLN A 49 22.02 5.30 -0.65
N ALA A 50 22.20 6.59 -0.97
CA ALA A 50 21.19 7.60 -0.67
C ALA A 50 19.90 7.40 -1.51
N TYR A 51 20.02 6.95 -2.76
CA TYR A 51 18.87 6.55 -3.56
C TYR A 51 18.10 5.36 -2.96
N LEU A 52 18.82 4.32 -2.53
CA LEU A 52 18.21 3.16 -1.87
C LEU A 52 17.51 3.56 -0.56
N ALA A 53 18.14 4.42 0.24
CA ALA A 53 17.56 4.93 1.47
C ALA A 53 16.27 5.73 1.20
N PHE A 54 16.28 6.66 0.24
CA PHE A 54 15.07 7.37 -0.16
C PHE A 54 13.96 6.42 -0.61
N ARG A 55 14.26 5.45 -1.48
CA ARG A 55 13.27 4.47 -1.94
C ARG A 55 12.68 3.69 -0.77
N MET A 56 13.52 3.22 0.15
CA MET A 56 13.03 2.46 1.31
C MET A 56 12.08 3.28 2.18
N HIS A 57 12.37 4.55 2.45
CA HIS A 57 11.49 5.39 3.26
C HIS A 57 10.18 5.71 2.54
N SER A 58 10.24 6.03 1.24
CA SER A 58 9.05 6.28 0.42
C SER A 58 8.15 5.04 0.30
N VAL A 59 8.73 3.87 0.07
CA VAL A 59 7.99 2.60 -0.04
C VAL A 59 7.37 2.19 1.29
N ARG A 60 8.09 2.35 2.42
CA ARG A 60 7.54 2.06 3.75
C ARG A 60 6.34 2.94 4.07
N GLY A 61 6.41 4.24 3.75
CA GLY A 61 5.28 5.16 3.92
C GLY A 61 4.08 4.78 3.05
N LEU A 62 4.34 4.36 1.80
CA LEU A 62 3.30 3.89 0.88
C LEU A 62 2.58 2.64 1.41
N ILE A 63 3.32 1.62 1.86
CA ILE A 63 2.75 0.37 2.38
C ILE A 63 1.89 0.65 3.61
N LEU A 64 2.40 1.43 4.57
CA LEU A 64 1.65 1.77 5.78
C LEU A 64 0.38 2.56 5.46
N GLY A 65 0.47 3.54 4.57
CA GLY A 65 -0.69 4.30 4.13
C GLY A 65 -1.74 3.44 3.43
N LEU A 66 -1.30 2.44 2.65
CA LEU A 66 -2.20 1.47 2.02
C LEU A 66 -2.94 0.59 3.02
N GLU A 67 -2.35 0.26 4.18
CA GLU A 67 -3.08 -0.49 5.23
C GLU A 67 -4.33 0.26 5.70
N PHE A 68 -4.21 1.58 5.91
CA PHE A 68 -5.34 2.43 6.30
C PHE A 68 -6.36 2.61 5.16
N LEU A 69 -5.89 2.80 3.92
CA LEU A 69 -6.77 2.91 2.77
C LEU A 69 -7.56 1.63 2.52
N VAL A 70 -6.92 0.46 2.65
CA VAL A 70 -7.57 -0.85 2.51
C VAL A 70 -8.60 -1.05 3.61
N ALA A 71 -8.32 -0.66 4.86
CA ALA A 71 -9.30 -0.71 5.94
C ALA A 71 -10.56 0.13 5.64
N ALA A 72 -10.39 1.34 5.09
CA ALA A 72 -11.51 2.20 4.69
C ALA A 72 -12.39 1.55 3.60
N ASP A 73 -11.77 0.87 2.63
CA ASP A 73 -12.46 0.15 1.55
C ASP A 73 -13.32 -0.98 2.09
N ILE A 74 -12.74 -1.81 2.97
CA ILE A 74 -13.43 -2.97 3.55
C ILE A 74 -14.67 -2.50 4.30
N ILE A 75 -14.55 -1.44 5.11
CA ILE A 75 -15.69 -0.88 5.84
C ILE A 75 -16.75 -0.33 4.88
N ARG A 76 -16.34 0.38 3.82
CA ARG A 76 -17.24 0.89 2.78
C ARG A 76 -18.01 -0.24 2.10
N THR A 77 -17.38 -1.39 1.87
CA THR A 77 -18.03 -2.55 1.23
C THR A 77 -19.10 -3.20 2.11
N ILE A 78 -18.93 -3.18 3.44
CA ILE A 78 -19.81 -3.87 4.38
C ILE A 78 -21.11 -3.09 4.64
N VAL A 79 -21.05 -1.76 4.55
CA VAL A 79 -22.12 -0.87 5.05
C VAL A 79 -23.12 -0.47 3.96
N ILE A 80 -22.79 -0.69 2.69
CA ILE A 80 -23.68 -0.40 1.57
C ILE A 80 -24.64 -1.59 1.39
N GLU A 81 -25.95 -1.31 1.40
CA GLU A 81 -26.98 -2.31 1.07
C GLU A 81 -26.74 -2.84 -0.36
N TYR A 82 -26.55 -4.16 -0.47
CA TYR A 82 -26.13 -4.83 -1.70
C TYR A 82 -27.24 -4.79 -2.76
N SER A 83 -27.25 -3.75 -3.60
CA SER A 83 -27.83 -3.80 -4.95
C SER A 83 -26.77 -4.26 -5.96
N LEU A 84 -27.16 -4.89 -7.06
CA LEU A 84 -26.21 -5.31 -8.11
C LEU A 84 -25.42 -4.12 -8.68
N ASP A 85 -26.04 -2.95 -8.82
CA ASP A 85 -25.36 -1.72 -9.27
C ASP A 85 -24.34 -1.21 -8.24
N SER A 86 -24.70 -1.23 -6.95
CA SER A 86 -23.79 -0.87 -5.85
C SER A 86 -22.59 -1.81 -5.79
N LEU A 87 -22.83 -3.11 -5.98
CA LEU A 87 -21.78 -4.14 -5.97
C LEU A 87 -20.85 -4.00 -7.18
N LEU A 88 -21.37 -3.62 -8.34
CA LEU A 88 -20.58 -3.41 -9.56
C LEU A 88 -19.66 -2.19 -9.43
N MET A 89 -20.18 -1.06 -8.94
CA MET A 89 -19.35 0.13 -8.63
C MET A 89 -18.24 -0.20 -7.63
N LEU A 90 -18.58 -0.96 -6.58
CA LEU A 90 -17.62 -1.42 -5.59
C LEU A 90 -16.55 -2.33 -6.21
N GLY A 91 -16.94 -3.30 -7.02
CA GLY A 91 -16.02 -4.20 -7.72
C GLY A 91 -15.06 -3.45 -8.63
N VAL A 92 -15.54 -2.41 -9.34
CA VAL A 92 -14.70 -1.54 -10.16
C VAL A 92 -13.70 -0.75 -9.31
N MET A 93 -14.13 -0.18 -8.17
CA MET A 93 -13.25 0.55 -7.25
C MET A 93 -12.12 -0.35 -6.73
N VAL A 94 -12.45 -1.58 -6.30
CA VAL A 94 -11.47 -2.57 -5.82
C VAL A 94 -10.53 -2.99 -6.95
N LEU A 95 -11.05 -3.25 -8.16
CA LEU A 95 -10.25 -3.63 -9.32
C LEU A 95 -9.22 -2.54 -9.68
N ILE A 96 -9.66 -1.28 -9.77
CA ILE A 96 -8.78 -0.14 -10.08
C ILE A 96 -7.71 -0.02 -9.00
N ARG A 97 -8.10 -0.13 -7.73
CA ARG A 97 -7.18 -0.03 -6.60
C ARG A 97 -6.11 -1.13 -6.65
N THR A 98 -6.51 -2.38 -6.80
CA THR A 98 -5.57 -3.50 -6.87
C THR A 98 -4.67 -3.37 -8.09
N PHE A 99 -5.22 -3.02 -9.26
CA PHE A 99 -4.45 -2.88 -10.49
C PHE A 99 -3.40 -1.76 -10.43
N LEU A 100 -3.75 -0.57 -9.94
CA LEU A 100 -2.81 0.55 -9.83
C LEU A 100 -1.70 0.28 -8.82
N VAL A 101 -2.05 -0.23 -7.64
CA VAL A 101 -1.05 -0.58 -6.62
C VAL A 101 -0.12 -1.68 -7.13
N PHE A 102 -0.67 -2.68 -7.82
CA PHE A 102 0.10 -3.77 -8.42
C PHE A 102 1.02 -3.29 -9.56
N ALA A 103 0.53 -2.42 -10.45
CA ALA A 103 1.32 -1.85 -11.54
C ALA A 103 2.50 -1.02 -11.02
N LEU A 104 2.28 -0.21 -9.99
CA LEU A 104 3.34 0.55 -9.33
C LEU A 104 4.38 -0.36 -8.67
N HIS A 105 3.96 -1.45 -8.02
CA HIS A 105 4.86 -2.47 -7.46
C HIS A 105 5.73 -3.07 -8.59
N LEU A 106 5.10 -3.50 -9.69
CA LEU A 106 5.82 -4.09 -10.83
C LEU A 106 6.85 -3.15 -11.46
N GLU A 107 6.54 -1.86 -11.61
CA GLU A 107 7.49 -0.87 -12.12
C GLU A 107 8.68 -0.68 -11.16
N VAL A 108 8.42 -0.75 -9.84
CA VAL A 108 9.43 -0.58 -8.79
C VAL A 108 10.35 -1.79 -8.66
N GLU A 109 9.83 -3.02 -8.72
CA GLU A 109 10.66 -4.23 -8.62
C GLU A 109 11.23 -4.69 -9.96
N GLY A 110 10.59 -4.35 -11.08
CA GLY A 110 10.95 -4.81 -12.43
C GLY A 110 10.80 -6.33 -12.63
N ARG A 111 10.22 -7.04 -11.65
CA ARG A 111 10.03 -8.49 -11.64
C ARG A 111 8.66 -8.82 -11.08
N LEU A 112 8.04 -9.85 -11.62
CA LEU A 112 6.73 -10.30 -11.18
C LEU A 112 6.86 -10.94 -9.79
N PRO A 113 5.91 -10.73 -8.86
CA PRO A 113 6.04 -11.23 -7.48
C PRO A 113 6.18 -12.75 -7.39
N TRP A 114 5.73 -13.49 -8.40
CA TRP A 114 5.88 -14.96 -8.49
C TRP A 114 7.23 -15.43 -9.04
N GLN A 115 8.18 -14.54 -9.34
CA GLN A 115 9.52 -14.89 -9.84
C GLN A 115 10.57 -15.07 -8.73
N THR A 116 10.24 -14.76 -7.47
CA THR A 116 11.16 -14.73 -6.32
C THR A 116 11.72 -16.11 -5.90
N GLY A 117 11.27 -17.22 -6.49
CA GLY A 117 11.64 -18.59 -6.06
C GLY A 117 12.46 -19.42 -7.06
N ARG A 118 13.00 -18.86 -8.15
CA ARG A 118 13.67 -19.66 -9.20
C ARG A 118 15.21 -19.67 -9.14
N GLU A 119 15.85 -18.96 -8.21
CA GLU A 119 17.32 -18.92 -8.11
C GLU A 119 17.93 -19.97 -7.15
N ASP A 120 17.17 -20.54 -6.21
CA ASP A 120 17.70 -21.53 -5.26
C ASP A 120 17.92 -22.94 -5.86
N ALA A 121 17.36 -23.22 -7.05
CA ALA A 121 17.46 -24.54 -7.69
C ALA A 121 18.76 -24.76 -8.49
N ARG A 122 19.66 -23.77 -8.58
CA ARG A 122 20.92 -23.86 -9.35
C ARG A 122 22.20 -23.79 -8.52
N THR A 123 22.11 -23.96 -7.20
CA THR A 123 23.31 -24.21 -6.39
C THR A 123 23.55 -25.72 -6.32
N PRO A 124 24.49 -26.29 -7.10
CA PRO A 124 24.85 -27.69 -6.94
C PRO A 124 25.39 -27.93 -5.52
N PRO A 125 25.06 -29.07 -4.88
CA PRO A 125 25.55 -29.38 -3.55
C PRO A 125 27.09 -29.35 -3.56
N ARG A 126 27.68 -28.55 -2.68
CA ARG A 126 29.14 -28.51 -2.49
C ARG A 126 29.60 -29.92 -2.14
N PRO A 127 30.59 -30.50 -2.85
CA PRO A 127 31.13 -31.80 -2.50
C PRO A 127 31.69 -31.74 -1.08
N ARG A 128 31.22 -32.65 -0.23
CA ARG A 128 31.75 -32.88 1.11
C ARG A 128 33.22 -33.25 0.96
N ARG A 129 34.11 -32.45 1.55
CA ARG A 129 35.52 -32.82 1.66
C ARG A 129 35.65 -33.77 2.85
N ASP A 130 35.95 -35.01 2.53
CA ASP A 130 36.37 -36.06 3.45
C ASP A 130 37.88 -35.94 3.69
#